data_AF-C4JXK3-F1
#
_entry.id   AF-C4JXK3-F1
#
_cell.length_a   1.000
_cell.length_b   1.000
_cell.length_c   1.000
_cell.angle_alpha   90.00
_cell.angle_beta   90.00
_cell.angle_gamma   90.00
#
_symmetry.space_group_name_H-M   'P 1'
#
loop_
_entity.id
_entity.type
_entity.pdbx_description
1 polymer ?
#
loop_
_entity_poly.entity_id
_entity_poly.type
_entity_poly.pdbx_seq_one_letter_code
_entity_poly.pdbx_strand_id
1 'polypeptide(L)'
;MCAFSLGTETDGSIIYPADRNAVVGIKSTVGSVSCDGLIPEASSLDAVGTIGRTVEDAPLALDAIKGNLQQGEDLRAVIEMIKSAGAEIHEATDFPSAKEIISPTGWNCTLREHAPEDNPDLSEFTVVKTEFYNDIRTYLSNLAANPNEIKSLEDIVAYNKKNADKEGGFPGKHPCWPMGQDNFEKSVKSKGAMDDTYHRALEYIRKKSREEGIDAALSWKGSKLDGLLVPVQAERGVASQVAAKAGMEFPSPLVVNQVPETLR
;
A
#
# COMPACT_ATOMS: atom_id res chain seq x y z
N MET A 1 -10.72 5.68 21.78
CA MET A 1 -9.94 6.72 21.06
C MET A 1 -8.54 6.76 21.65
N CYS A 2 -7.50 6.88 20.80
CA CYS A 2 -6.07 6.88 21.17
C CYS A 2 -5.37 8.16 20.67
N ALA A 3 -4.11 8.37 21.09
CA ALA A 3 -3.30 9.50 20.62
C ALA A 3 -2.91 9.35 19.15
N PHE A 4 -2.47 8.14 18.77
CA PHE A 4 -2.16 7.69 17.41
C PHE A 4 -2.49 6.18 17.31
N SER A 5 -2.57 5.65 16.10
CA SER A 5 -2.67 4.22 15.83
C SER A 5 -1.67 3.78 14.77
N LEU A 6 -1.36 2.49 14.75
CA LEU A 6 -0.61 1.85 13.69
C LEU A 6 -1.57 1.27 12.66
N GLY A 7 -1.15 1.25 11.40
CA GLY A 7 -1.85 0.56 10.31
C GLY A 7 -0.86 -0.18 9.42
N THR A 8 -1.38 -1.03 8.56
CA THR A 8 -0.61 -1.72 7.52
C THR A 8 -1.22 -1.39 6.17
N GLU A 9 -0.38 -1.18 5.17
CA GLU A 9 -0.81 -0.89 3.81
C GLU A 9 -0.06 -1.73 2.80
N THR A 10 -0.84 -2.49 2.03
CA THR A 10 -0.44 -3.18 0.82
C THR A 10 -0.78 -2.31 -0.39
N ASP A 11 -2.03 -1.83 -0.45
CA ASP A 11 -2.48 -0.80 -1.40
C ASP A 11 -3.62 0.05 -0.81
N GLY A 12 -3.26 1.22 -0.27
CA GLY A 12 -4.19 2.24 0.25
C GLY A 12 -4.80 2.02 1.64
N SER A 13 -4.55 0.89 2.32
CA SER A 13 -5.16 0.52 3.61
C SER A 13 -4.80 1.39 4.82
N ILE A 14 -3.86 2.33 4.70
CA ILE A 14 -3.58 3.41 5.67
C ILE A 14 -4.13 4.73 5.14
N ILE A 15 -3.79 5.07 3.89
CA ILE A 15 -4.04 6.40 3.33
C ILE A 15 -5.53 6.63 3.04
N TYR A 16 -6.26 5.63 2.51
CA TYR A 16 -7.70 5.78 2.25
C TYR A 16 -8.55 5.92 3.52
N PRO A 17 -8.42 5.07 4.56
CA PRO A 17 -9.20 5.28 5.77
C PRO A 17 -8.81 6.58 6.48
N ALA A 18 -7.54 7.00 6.39
CA ALA A 18 -7.13 8.29 6.96
C ALA A 18 -7.83 9.46 6.26
N ASP A 19 -7.80 9.48 4.92
CA ASP A 19 -8.51 10.48 4.10
C ASP A 19 -10.01 10.50 4.38
N ARG A 20 -10.68 9.33 4.37
CA ARG A 20 -12.13 9.23 4.61
C ARG A 20 -12.58 9.65 6.00
N ASN A 21 -11.67 9.62 6.97
CA ASN A 21 -11.96 10.02 8.35
C ASN A 21 -11.34 11.36 8.72
N ALA A 22 -10.80 12.11 7.75
CA ALA A 22 -10.16 13.41 7.96
C ALA A 22 -9.06 13.37 9.05
N VAL A 23 -8.22 12.34 9.00
CA VAL A 23 -7.03 12.18 9.84
C VAL A 23 -5.79 12.01 8.96
N VAL A 24 -4.61 12.14 9.55
CA VAL A 24 -3.32 12.00 8.85
C VAL A 24 -2.92 10.54 8.83
N GLY A 25 -2.64 10.01 7.64
CA GLY A 25 -2.07 8.68 7.42
C GLY A 25 -0.70 8.79 6.75
N ILE A 26 0.26 8.00 7.20
CA ILE A 26 1.59 7.90 6.59
C ILE A 26 1.89 6.42 6.36
N LYS A 27 2.05 6.04 5.10
CA LYS A 27 2.60 4.73 4.73
C LYS A 27 4.12 4.84 4.67
N SER A 28 4.86 4.00 5.38
CA SER A 28 6.33 4.00 5.27
C SER A 28 6.80 3.45 3.93
N THR A 29 8.08 3.66 3.62
CA THR A 29 8.77 2.89 2.56
C THR A 29 8.74 1.42 2.96
N VAL A 30 8.48 0.51 2.01
CA VAL A 30 8.50 -0.94 2.24
C VAL A 30 9.88 -1.34 2.77
N GLY A 31 9.89 -2.09 3.87
CA GLY A 31 11.13 -2.52 4.55
C GLY A 31 11.79 -1.48 5.45
N SER A 32 11.30 -0.23 5.52
CA SER A 32 11.84 0.78 6.46
C SER A 32 11.35 0.60 7.90
N VAL A 33 10.22 -0.07 8.09
CA VAL A 33 9.73 -0.57 9.39
C VAL A 33 9.57 -2.08 9.24
N SER A 34 9.97 -2.86 10.26
CA SER A 34 9.80 -4.31 10.22
C SER A 34 8.32 -4.70 10.20
N CYS A 35 7.98 -5.65 9.33
CA CYS A 35 6.66 -6.29 9.29
C CYS A 35 6.62 -7.60 10.10
N ASP A 36 7.65 -7.90 10.90
CA ASP A 36 7.71 -9.11 11.70
C ASP A 36 6.54 -9.19 12.69
N GLY A 37 5.88 -10.34 12.73
CA GLY A 37 4.73 -10.58 13.61
C GLY A 37 3.39 -10.04 13.09
N LEU A 38 3.36 -9.41 11.91
CA LEU A 38 2.12 -9.00 11.24
C LEU A 38 1.58 -10.15 10.38
N ILE A 39 0.25 -10.22 10.28
CA ILE A 39 -0.41 -11.10 9.29
C ILE A 39 -0.14 -10.46 7.92
N PRO A 40 0.55 -11.15 7.00
CA PRO A 40 0.93 -10.58 5.71
C PRO A 40 -0.21 -10.63 4.70
N GLU A 41 -0.19 -9.71 3.74
CA GLU A 41 -0.97 -9.79 2.50
C GLU A 41 -0.03 -10.02 1.30
N ALA A 42 0.96 -9.15 1.10
CA ALA A 42 1.97 -9.29 0.06
C ALA A 42 3.29 -8.66 0.51
N SER A 43 4.26 -9.48 0.95
CA SER A 43 5.52 -8.99 1.52
C SER A 43 6.33 -8.04 0.63
N SER A 44 6.11 -8.03 -0.68
CA SER A 44 6.77 -7.08 -1.59
C SER A 44 6.15 -5.66 -1.59
N LEU A 45 4.97 -5.51 -1.01
CA LEU A 45 4.15 -4.28 -0.98
C LEU A 45 3.80 -3.84 0.45
N ASP A 46 3.71 -4.78 1.39
CA ASP A 46 3.30 -4.54 2.77
C ASP A 46 4.24 -3.55 3.48
N ALA A 47 3.64 -2.49 4.02
CA ALA A 47 4.33 -1.51 4.85
C ALA A 47 3.53 -1.20 6.11
N VAL A 48 4.23 -1.03 7.24
CA VAL A 48 3.65 -0.46 8.46
C VAL A 48 3.62 1.05 8.34
N GLY A 49 2.61 1.67 8.91
CA GLY A 49 2.58 3.11 9.03
C GLY A 49 1.71 3.59 10.18
N THR A 50 1.48 4.89 10.21
CA THR A 50 0.83 5.55 11.34
C THR A 50 -0.38 6.32 10.89
N ILE A 51 -1.36 6.40 11.80
CA ILE A 51 -2.54 7.24 11.66
C ILE A 51 -2.62 8.14 12.90
N GLY A 52 -2.64 9.45 12.69
CA GLY A 52 -2.68 10.48 13.75
C GLY A 52 -3.65 11.60 13.39
N ARG A 53 -4.02 12.44 14.37
CA ARG A 53 -4.92 13.58 14.11
C ARG A 53 -4.22 14.73 13.40
N THR A 54 -2.91 14.82 13.51
CA THR A 54 -2.13 15.93 12.98
C THR A 54 -0.86 15.45 12.29
N VAL A 55 -0.29 16.34 11.47
CA VAL A 55 0.97 16.13 10.76
C VAL A 55 2.19 16.23 11.69
N GLU A 56 1.98 16.51 12.98
CA GLU A 56 3.01 16.40 14.02
C GLU A 56 2.96 15.02 14.68
N ASP A 57 1.74 14.54 15.02
CA ASP A 57 1.56 13.31 15.76
C ASP A 57 1.94 12.06 14.94
N ALA A 58 1.55 12.02 13.66
CA ALA A 58 1.75 10.83 12.82
C ALA A 58 3.22 10.54 12.50
N PRO A 59 4.07 11.53 12.11
CA PRO A 59 5.50 11.28 11.90
C PRO A 59 6.24 10.90 13.19
N LEU A 60 5.94 11.54 14.33
CA LEU A 60 6.58 11.20 15.60
C LEU A 60 6.36 9.73 16.00
N ALA A 61 5.14 9.23 15.78
CA ALA A 61 4.85 7.81 15.99
C ALA A 61 5.60 6.92 14.99
N LEU A 62 5.80 7.37 13.75
CA LEU A 62 6.51 6.63 12.71
C LEU A 62 8.01 6.52 13.01
N ASP A 63 8.64 7.62 13.45
CA ASP A 63 10.05 7.64 13.84
C ASP A 63 10.33 6.69 15.01
N ALA A 64 9.41 6.65 15.98
CA ALA A 64 9.50 5.75 17.12
C ALA A 64 9.51 4.26 16.69
N ILE A 65 8.70 3.88 15.70
CA ILE A 65 8.63 2.48 15.23
C ILE A 65 9.69 2.12 14.17
N LYS A 66 10.22 3.11 13.43
CA LYS A 66 11.39 2.94 12.55
C LYS A 66 12.67 2.64 13.35
N GLY A 67 12.67 2.84 14.68
CA GLY A 67 13.83 2.62 15.55
C GLY A 67 14.84 3.76 15.55
N ASN A 68 14.53 4.88 14.88
CA ASN A 68 15.36 6.06 14.80
C ASN A 68 14.71 7.20 15.59
N LEU A 69 15.03 7.31 16.89
CA LEU A 69 14.81 8.55 17.61
C LEU A 69 15.95 9.53 17.29
N GLN A 70 15.92 10.13 16.10
CA GLN A 70 16.37 11.51 15.95
C GLN A 70 15.10 12.36 15.97
N GLN A 71 15.07 13.41 16.78
CA GLN A 71 13.96 14.37 16.77
C GLN A 71 13.79 14.87 15.33
N GLY A 72 12.72 14.42 14.66
CA GLY A 72 12.34 14.95 13.36
C GLY A 72 12.00 16.42 13.50
N GLU A 73 12.56 17.24 12.61
CA GLU A 73 12.18 18.64 12.46
C GLU A 73 10.67 18.73 12.19
N ASP A 74 10.04 19.73 12.81
CA ASP A 74 8.61 19.99 12.72
C ASP A 74 8.21 20.09 11.23
N LEU A 75 7.39 19.15 10.76
CA LEU A 75 6.89 19.12 9.40
C LEU A 75 6.14 20.41 9.06
N ARG A 76 5.53 21.11 10.03
CA ARG A 76 4.99 22.48 9.83
C ARG A 76 6.08 23.53 9.67
N ALA A 77 7.20 23.42 10.37
CA ALA A 77 8.34 24.33 10.20
C ALA A 77 9.01 24.13 8.83
N VAL A 78 9.08 22.89 8.34
CA VAL A 78 9.54 22.58 6.97
C VAL A 78 8.60 23.24 5.95
N ILE A 79 7.28 23.09 6.10
CA ILE A 79 6.27 23.70 5.21
C ILE A 79 6.34 25.22 5.18
N GLU A 80 6.41 25.85 6.35
CA GLU A 80 6.48 27.30 6.45
C GLU A 80 7.84 27.84 5.98
N MET A 81 8.93 27.10 6.18
CA MET A 81 10.22 27.40 5.53
C MET A 81 10.13 27.34 4.01
N ILE A 82 9.47 26.33 3.45
CA ILE A 82 9.35 26.12 2.00
C ILE A 82 8.55 27.24 1.34
N LYS A 83 7.46 27.68 1.97
CA LYS A 83 6.70 28.86 1.52
C LYS A 83 7.51 30.14 1.67
N SER A 84 8.21 30.30 2.80
CA SER A 84 9.04 31.48 3.09
C SER A 84 10.28 31.57 2.19
N ALA A 85 10.74 30.43 1.66
CA ALA A 85 11.85 30.32 0.71
C ALA A 85 11.43 30.52 -0.76
N GLY A 86 10.13 30.73 -1.03
CA GLY A 86 9.62 31.08 -2.37
C GLY A 86 9.25 29.90 -3.27
N ALA A 87 8.95 28.73 -2.71
CA ALA A 87 8.52 27.58 -3.50
C ALA A 87 7.19 27.83 -4.24
N GLU A 88 7.14 27.46 -5.52
CA GLU A 88 5.97 27.60 -6.39
C GLU A 88 5.20 26.27 -6.47
N ILE A 89 3.88 26.31 -6.29
CA ILE A 89 2.99 25.13 -6.38
C ILE A 89 2.52 25.00 -7.82
N HIS A 90 2.89 23.90 -8.49
CA HIS A 90 2.44 23.60 -9.85
C HIS A 90 1.28 22.58 -9.83
N GLU A 91 0.09 23.00 -10.28
CA GLU A 91 -1.04 22.09 -10.55
C GLU A 91 -0.84 21.36 -11.88
N ALA A 92 -0.01 20.32 -11.88
CA ALA A 92 -0.01 19.27 -12.90
C ALA A 92 1.03 18.20 -12.53
N THR A 93 0.61 17.21 -11.75
CA THR A 93 1.40 15.98 -11.60
C THR A 93 0.61 14.84 -12.24
N ASP A 94 0.79 14.68 -13.55
CA ASP A 94 0.20 13.58 -14.30
C ASP A 94 1.12 12.35 -14.12
N PHE A 95 0.57 11.23 -13.65
CA PHE A 95 1.30 9.96 -13.56
C PHE A 95 1.22 9.26 -14.92
N PRO A 96 2.30 9.23 -15.73
CA PRO A 96 2.19 8.84 -17.14
C PRO A 96 1.63 7.43 -17.35
N SER A 97 1.97 6.52 -16.43
CA SER A 97 1.54 5.12 -16.43
C SER A 97 0.19 4.87 -15.75
N ALA A 98 -0.43 5.85 -15.08
CA ALA A 98 -1.60 5.62 -14.23
C ALA A 98 -2.76 4.95 -14.97
N LYS A 99 -3.01 5.34 -16.23
CA LYS A 99 -4.07 4.74 -17.07
C LYS A 99 -3.82 3.27 -17.41
N GLU A 100 -2.58 2.80 -17.29
CA GLU A 100 -2.21 1.40 -17.53
C GLU A 100 -2.29 0.54 -16.27
N ILE A 101 -2.08 1.13 -15.08
CA ILE A 101 -1.98 0.37 -13.81
C ILE A 101 -3.11 0.60 -12.81
N ILE A 102 -4.01 1.54 -13.08
CA ILE A 102 -5.15 1.88 -12.23
C ILE A 102 -6.47 1.56 -12.94
N SER A 103 -7.40 0.92 -12.23
CA SER A 103 -8.72 0.61 -12.80
C SER A 103 -9.51 1.89 -13.09
N PRO A 104 -10.19 1.99 -14.26
CA PRO A 104 -11.00 3.15 -14.62
C PRO A 104 -12.28 3.31 -13.77
N THR A 105 -12.60 2.38 -12.87
CA THR A 105 -13.81 2.40 -12.05
C THR A 105 -13.59 2.58 -10.55
N GLY A 106 -12.35 2.55 -10.05
CA GLY A 106 -12.12 2.65 -8.60
C GLY A 106 -10.89 1.88 -8.13
N TRP A 107 -10.75 1.76 -6.81
CA TRP A 107 -9.80 0.86 -6.16
C TRP A 107 -10.08 -0.59 -6.59
N ASN A 108 -9.09 -1.23 -7.21
CA ASN A 108 -9.16 -2.62 -7.59
C ASN A 108 -7.75 -3.19 -7.76
N CYS A 109 -7.34 -4.10 -6.86
CA CYS A 109 -6.07 -4.83 -6.98
C CYS A 109 -6.03 -5.72 -8.24
N THR A 110 -7.20 -6.04 -8.81
CA THR A 110 -7.31 -6.56 -10.17
C THR A 110 -7.39 -5.39 -11.13
N LEU A 111 -6.36 -5.20 -11.93
CA LEU A 111 -6.36 -4.19 -12.98
C LEU A 111 -7.65 -4.32 -13.84
N ARG A 112 -8.47 -3.26 -13.88
CA ARG A 112 -9.70 -3.12 -14.69
C ARG A 112 -10.83 -4.09 -14.28
N GLU A 113 -12.05 -3.56 -14.11
CA GLU A 113 -13.29 -4.33 -13.86
C GLU A 113 -13.53 -5.52 -14.82
N HIS A 114 -12.82 -5.59 -15.94
CA HIS A 114 -12.78 -6.73 -16.86
C HIS A 114 -11.42 -6.88 -17.58
N ALA A 115 -10.26 -6.70 -16.93
CA ALA A 115 -9.09 -7.45 -17.42
C ALA A 115 -9.27 -8.84 -16.82
N PRO A 116 -9.62 -9.86 -17.61
CA PRO A 116 -10.02 -11.11 -17.01
C PRO A 116 -8.78 -11.81 -16.47
N GLU A 117 -8.86 -13.09 -16.17
CA GLU A 117 -7.67 -13.94 -15.97
C GLU A 117 -6.67 -13.90 -17.18
N ASP A 118 -6.89 -13.05 -18.18
CA ASP A 118 -6.32 -13.01 -19.53
C ASP A 118 -4.92 -12.41 -19.62
N ASN A 119 -4.43 -11.70 -18.60
CA ASN A 119 -3.02 -11.25 -18.61
C ASN A 119 -2.38 -11.22 -17.20
N PRO A 120 -2.08 -12.39 -16.64
CA PRO A 120 -1.52 -12.50 -15.30
C PRO A 120 -0.13 -11.88 -15.18
N ASP A 121 0.59 -11.69 -16.29
CA ASP A 121 1.92 -11.05 -16.36
C ASP A 121 1.89 -9.55 -16.04
N LEU A 122 0.71 -8.91 -16.03
CA LEU A 122 0.57 -7.46 -15.84
C LEU A 122 -0.26 -7.10 -14.59
N SER A 123 -0.52 -8.06 -13.70
CA SER A 123 -1.51 -7.92 -12.63
C SER A 123 -0.88 -7.87 -11.25
N GLU A 124 -1.13 -6.80 -10.51
CA GLU A 124 -0.80 -6.72 -9.08
C GLU A 124 -1.43 -7.87 -8.29
N PHE A 125 -2.68 -8.23 -8.60
CA PHE A 125 -3.31 -9.37 -7.94
C PHE A 125 -2.59 -10.70 -8.18
N THR A 126 -1.84 -10.85 -9.30
CA THR A 126 -0.95 -12.02 -9.47
C THR A 126 0.16 -12.05 -8.43
N VAL A 127 0.75 -10.90 -8.11
CA VAL A 127 1.74 -10.76 -7.04
C VAL A 127 1.08 -11.06 -5.69
N VAL A 128 0.00 -10.34 -5.35
CA VAL A 128 -0.69 -10.46 -4.05
C VAL A 128 -1.16 -11.88 -3.76
N LYS A 129 -1.90 -12.52 -4.68
CA LYS A 129 -2.45 -13.88 -4.44
C LYS A 129 -1.36 -14.96 -4.35
N THR A 130 -0.17 -14.69 -4.89
CA THR A 130 0.96 -15.63 -4.89
C THR A 130 1.78 -15.47 -3.62
N GLU A 131 2.09 -14.24 -3.24
CA GLU A 131 2.77 -13.91 -1.99
C GLU A 131 1.91 -14.27 -0.78
N PHE A 132 0.63 -13.87 -0.76
CA PHE A 132 -0.27 -14.20 0.35
C PHE A 132 -0.29 -15.69 0.70
N TYR A 133 -0.32 -16.57 -0.32
CA TYR A 133 -0.30 -18.02 -0.13
C TYR A 133 0.95 -18.50 0.62
N ASN A 134 2.12 -17.96 0.27
CA ASN A 134 3.41 -18.32 0.87
C ASN A 134 3.60 -17.64 2.23
N ASP A 135 3.25 -16.36 2.31
CA ASP A 135 3.52 -15.51 3.45
C ASP A 135 2.62 -15.89 4.63
N ILE A 136 1.33 -16.20 4.39
CA ILE A 136 0.44 -16.65 5.47
C ILE A 136 0.90 -17.95 6.08
N ARG A 137 1.44 -18.89 5.27
CA ARG A 137 2.01 -20.14 5.77
C ARG A 137 3.22 -19.87 6.65
N THR A 138 4.10 -18.98 6.21
CA THR A 138 5.28 -18.57 6.97
C THR A 138 4.88 -17.94 8.30
N TYR A 139 3.94 -17.00 8.28
CA TYR A 139 3.37 -16.39 9.49
C TYR A 139 2.81 -17.43 10.46
N LEU A 140 1.93 -18.31 10.00
CA LEU A 140 1.29 -19.34 10.82
C LEU A 140 2.32 -20.32 11.44
N SER A 141 3.41 -20.60 10.71
CA SER A 141 4.49 -21.47 11.21
C SER A 141 5.30 -20.85 12.36
N ASN A 142 5.30 -19.52 12.47
CA ASN A 142 6.04 -18.75 13.48
C ASN A 142 5.18 -18.41 14.71
N LEU A 143 3.90 -18.77 14.73
CA LEU A 143 3.03 -18.51 15.88
C LEU A 143 3.50 -19.25 17.12
N ALA A 144 3.73 -18.51 18.21
CA ALA A 144 4.08 -19.09 19.51
C ALA A 144 2.98 -20.00 20.07
N ALA A 145 1.71 -19.75 19.69
CA ALA A 145 0.57 -20.58 20.04
C ALA A 145 -0.42 -20.64 18.87
N ASN A 146 -0.87 -21.84 18.52
CA ASN A 146 -1.85 -22.09 17.47
C ASN A 146 -2.92 -23.09 17.94
N PRO A 147 -3.83 -22.67 18.84
CA PRO A 147 -4.80 -23.57 19.48
C PRO A 147 -5.85 -24.13 18.52
N ASN A 148 -6.05 -23.49 17.36
CA ASN A 148 -7.00 -23.92 16.34
C ASN A 148 -6.34 -24.78 15.24
N GLU A 149 -5.04 -25.05 15.37
CA GLU A 149 -4.24 -25.85 14.43
C GLU A 149 -4.31 -25.41 12.96
N ILE A 150 -4.58 -24.13 12.70
CA ILE A 150 -4.62 -23.55 11.35
C ILE A 150 -3.19 -23.35 10.85
N LYS A 151 -2.75 -24.12 9.85
CA LYS A 151 -1.35 -24.17 9.41
C LYS A 151 -1.17 -23.72 7.95
N SER A 152 -2.26 -23.47 7.25
CA SER A 152 -2.27 -23.17 5.83
C SER A 152 -3.45 -22.29 5.43
N LEU A 153 -3.39 -21.73 4.23
CA LEU A 153 -4.54 -21.02 3.66
C LEU A 153 -5.70 -21.98 3.41
N GLU A 154 -5.42 -23.23 3.06
CA GLU A 154 -6.41 -24.28 2.90
C GLU A 154 -7.18 -24.53 4.21
N ASP A 155 -6.51 -24.52 5.36
CA ASP A 155 -7.15 -24.64 6.67
C ASP A 155 -8.08 -23.44 6.97
N ILE A 156 -7.65 -22.22 6.63
CA ILE A 156 -8.47 -21.01 6.75
C ILE A 156 -9.73 -21.13 5.88
N VAL A 157 -9.56 -21.52 4.60
CA VAL A 157 -10.68 -21.71 3.66
C VAL A 157 -11.66 -22.76 4.17
N ALA A 158 -11.16 -23.87 4.70
CA ALA A 158 -11.97 -24.94 5.28
C ALA A 158 -12.70 -24.47 6.54
N TYR A 159 -12.03 -23.71 7.41
CA TYR A 159 -12.64 -23.11 8.60
C TYR A 159 -13.79 -22.16 8.23
N ASN A 160 -13.58 -21.28 7.25
CA ASN A 160 -14.60 -20.34 6.78
C ASN A 160 -15.81 -21.07 6.19
N LYS A 161 -15.60 -22.16 5.43
CA LYS A 161 -16.68 -23.00 4.89
C LYS A 161 -17.48 -23.68 5.99
N LYS A 162 -16.80 -24.19 7.02
CA LYS A 162 -17.45 -24.82 8.19
C LYS A 162 -18.25 -23.80 9.00
N ASN A 163 -17.82 -22.54 9.03
CA ASN A 163 -18.44 -21.45 9.78
C ASN A 163 -19.10 -20.41 8.85
N ALA A 164 -19.65 -20.83 7.72
CA ALA A 164 -20.05 -19.93 6.64
C ALA A 164 -21.08 -18.85 7.04
N ASP A 165 -21.95 -19.15 8.01
CA ASP A 165 -22.95 -18.18 8.50
C ASP A 165 -22.31 -17.03 9.30
N LYS A 166 -21.05 -17.17 9.73
CA LYS A 166 -20.29 -16.14 10.47
C LYS A 166 -19.15 -15.56 9.64
N GLU A 167 -18.47 -16.39 8.85
CA GLU A 167 -17.23 -16.02 8.16
C GLU A 167 -17.42 -15.83 6.65
N GLY A 168 -18.63 -16.09 6.11
CA GLY A 168 -18.87 -15.92 4.67
C GLY A 168 -18.08 -16.89 3.79
N GLY A 169 -17.94 -18.16 4.18
CA GLY A 169 -17.18 -19.14 3.38
C GLY A 169 -17.76 -19.47 2.00
N PHE A 170 -18.99 -19.04 1.68
CA PHE A 170 -19.65 -19.20 0.38
C PHE A 170 -20.38 -17.92 -0.05
N PRO A 171 -20.53 -17.68 -1.37
CA PRO A 171 -21.32 -16.57 -1.88
C PRO A 171 -22.75 -16.55 -1.31
N GLY A 172 -23.23 -15.35 -0.99
CA GLY A 172 -24.59 -15.12 -0.47
C GLY A 172 -24.86 -15.63 0.95
N LYS A 173 -23.86 -16.16 1.67
CA LYS A 173 -24.04 -16.66 3.05
C LYS A 173 -23.94 -15.59 4.12
N HIS A 174 -23.10 -14.58 3.93
CA HIS A 174 -22.92 -13.51 4.90
C HIS A 174 -23.05 -12.14 4.24
N PRO A 175 -23.80 -11.19 4.82
CA PRO A 175 -24.07 -9.89 4.17
C PRO A 175 -22.81 -9.05 3.94
N CYS A 176 -21.82 -9.15 4.83
CA CYS A 176 -20.53 -8.45 4.66
C CYS A 176 -19.61 -9.09 3.61
N TRP A 177 -19.87 -10.35 3.21
CA TRP A 177 -19.05 -11.09 2.23
C TRP A 177 -19.95 -11.71 1.16
N PRO A 178 -20.58 -10.89 0.29
CA PRO A 178 -21.54 -11.37 -0.69
C PRO A 178 -20.93 -12.34 -1.71
N MET A 179 -19.63 -12.18 -2.01
CA MET A 179 -18.85 -13.08 -2.89
C MET A 179 -18.18 -14.24 -2.14
N GLY A 180 -18.39 -14.31 -0.83
CA GLY A 180 -17.74 -15.26 0.05
C GLY A 180 -16.25 -14.97 0.22
N GLN A 181 -15.41 -15.95 -0.09
CA GLN A 181 -13.94 -15.90 0.10
C GLN A 181 -13.17 -16.16 -1.21
N ASP A 182 -13.68 -15.64 -2.32
CA ASP A 182 -13.16 -15.89 -3.67
C ASP A 182 -11.67 -15.56 -3.83
N ASN A 183 -11.17 -14.50 -3.18
CA ASN A 183 -9.74 -14.17 -3.21
C ASN A 183 -8.86 -15.18 -2.47
N PHE A 184 -9.34 -15.79 -1.38
CA PHE A 184 -8.63 -16.90 -0.73
C PHE A 184 -8.62 -18.12 -1.65
N GLU A 185 -9.72 -18.41 -2.33
CA GLU A 185 -9.77 -19.54 -3.28
C GLU A 185 -8.83 -19.32 -4.48
N LYS A 186 -8.73 -18.09 -5.01
CA LYS A 186 -7.76 -17.73 -6.05
C LYS A 186 -6.32 -17.84 -5.57
N SER A 187 -6.05 -17.48 -4.31
CA SER A 187 -4.71 -17.61 -3.70
C SER A 187 -4.36 -19.09 -3.47
N VAL A 188 -5.30 -19.93 -3.02
CA VAL A 188 -5.08 -21.39 -2.96
C VAL A 188 -4.77 -21.97 -4.34
N LYS A 189 -5.46 -21.52 -5.39
CA LYS A 189 -5.23 -21.96 -6.78
C LYS A 189 -3.84 -21.58 -7.29
N SER A 190 -3.23 -20.48 -6.80
CA SER A 190 -1.87 -20.07 -7.17
C SER A 190 -0.81 -21.05 -6.68
N LYS A 191 -1.10 -21.78 -5.59
CA LYS A 191 -0.15 -22.65 -4.88
C LYS A 191 1.15 -21.94 -4.50
N GLY A 192 1.16 -20.60 -4.45
CA GLY A 192 2.35 -19.81 -4.20
C GLY A 192 3.43 -19.94 -5.27
N ALA A 193 3.06 -20.30 -6.50
CA ALA A 193 4.01 -20.47 -7.60
C ALA A 193 4.62 -19.12 -8.00
N MET A 194 5.83 -18.84 -7.52
CA MET A 194 6.66 -17.71 -7.95
C MET A 194 7.36 -18.05 -9.28
N ASP A 195 6.56 -18.32 -10.31
CA ASP A 195 7.06 -18.65 -11.65
C ASP A 195 7.33 -17.37 -12.49
N ASP A 196 7.69 -17.55 -13.76
CA ASP A 196 7.96 -16.42 -14.65
C ASP A 196 6.79 -15.43 -14.74
N THR A 197 5.55 -15.89 -14.58
CA THR A 197 4.35 -15.04 -14.60
C THR A 197 4.34 -14.10 -13.40
N TYR A 198 4.62 -14.64 -12.21
CA TYR A 198 4.77 -13.83 -11.00
C TYR A 198 5.90 -12.81 -11.14
N HIS A 199 7.06 -13.23 -11.63
CA HIS A 199 8.22 -12.33 -11.78
C HIS A 199 7.97 -11.22 -12.80
N ARG A 200 7.32 -11.52 -13.93
CA ARG A 200 6.90 -10.51 -14.92
C ARG A 200 5.87 -9.54 -14.33
N ALA A 201 4.90 -10.04 -13.57
CA ALA A 201 3.92 -9.20 -12.89
C ALA A 201 4.57 -8.25 -11.89
N LEU A 202 5.48 -8.75 -11.06
CA LEU A 202 6.21 -7.94 -10.07
C LEU A 202 7.10 -6.88 -10.75
N GLU A 203 7.83 -7.26 -11.80
CA GLU A 203 8.64 -6.33 -12.58
C GLU A 203 7.76 -5.25 -13.23
N TYR A 204 6.64 -5.64 -13.85
CA TYR A 204 5.72 -4.73 -14.50
C TYR A 204 5.15 -3.69 -13.52
N ILE A 205 4.59 -4.13 -12.39
CA ILE A 205 4.02 -3.19 -11.42
C ILE A 205 5.07 -2.25 -10.85
N ARG A 206 6.29 -2.72 -10.59
CA ARG A 206 7.39 -1.89 -10.07
C ARG A 206 7.86 -0.87 -11.11
N LYS A 207 8.07 -1.30 -12.35
CA LYS A 207 8.50 -0.42 -13.43
C LYS A 207 7.47 0.68 -13.69
N LYS A 208 6.19 0.29 -13.77
CA LYS A 208 5.09 1.22 -14.04
C LYS A 208 4.84 2.18 -12.88
N SER A 209 5.09 1.78 -11.64
CA SER A 209 4.87 2.65 -10.48
C SER A 209 6.08 3.53 -10.13
N ARG A 210 7.31 3.05 -10.38
CA ARG A 210 8.56 3.76 -10.10
C ARG A 210 9.01 4.57 -11.31
N GLU A 211 9.77 3.94 -12.20
CA GLU A 211 10.46 4.56 -13.33
C GLU A 211 9.49 5.31 -14.26
N GLU A 212 8.39 4.65 -14.65
CA GLU A 212 7.38 5.21 -15.56
C GLU A 212 6.23 5.90 -14.81
N GLY A 213 6.27 5.91 -13.48
CA GLY A 213 5.26 6.48 -12.59
C GLY A 213 5.79 7.66 -11.80
N ILE A 214 6.15 7.42 -10.54
CA ILE A 214 6.59 8.47 -9.60
C ILE A 214 7.88 9.15 -10.06
N ASP A 215 8.90 8.42 -10.52
CA ASP A 215 10.17 9.02 -10.94
C ASP A 215 10.01 9.89 -12.19
N ALA A 216 9.15 9.45 -13.12
CA ALA A 216 8.76 10.24 -14.28
C ALA A 216 7.98 11.49 -13.89
N ALA A 217 7.03 11.38 -12.96
CA ALA A 217 6.26 12.51 -12.45
C ALA A 217 7.12 13.52 -11.68
N LEU A 218 8.14 13.06 -10.95
CA LEU A 218 9.14 13.92 -10.30
C LEU A 218 10.07 14.58 -11.33
N SER A 219 10.18 14.05 -12.55
CA SER A 219 10.98 14.62 -13.63
C SER A 219 10.14 15.58 -14.48
N TRP A 220 9.86 16.76 -13.93
CA TRP A 220 9.01 17.76 -14.57
C TRP A 220 9.79 18.75 -15.44
N LYS A 221 9.57 18.72 -16.77
CA LYS A 221 10.12 19.68 -17.76
C LYS A 221 11.63 19.92 -17.64
N GLY A 222 12.39 18.87 -17.36
CA GLY A 222 13.85 18.96 -17.21
C GLY A 222 14.33 19.43 -15.83
N SER A 223 13.41 19.65 -14.89
CA SER A 223 13.69 19.83 -13.46
C SER A 223 13.30 18.58 -12.68
N LYS A 224 14.05 18.26 -11.63
CA LYS A 224 13.69 17.20 -10.66
C LYS A 224 12.93 17.83 -9.52
N LEU A 225 11.76 17.31 -9.16
CA LEU A 225 10.92 17.66 -8.01
C LEU A 225 11.36 16.87 -6.76
N ASP A 226 11.15 17.39 -5.53
CA ASP A 226 11.44 16.63 -4.28
C ASP A 226 10.19 15.92 -3.73
N GLY A 227 8.98 16.21 -4.24
CA GLY A 227 7.76 15.54 -3.82
C GLY A 227 6.59 15.76 -4.76
N LEU A 228 5.52 14.98 -4.58
CA LEU A 228 4.27 15.04 -5.36
C LEU A 228 3.08 15.23 -4.42
N LEU A 229 2.21 16.19 -4.75
CA LEU A 229 1.02 16.54 -3.96
C LEU A 229 -0.16 16.21 -4.82
N VAL A 230 -0.87 15.18 -4.42
CA VAL A 230 -1.89 14.57 -5.23
C VAL A 230 -3.11 14.32 -4.34
N PRO A 231 -4.32 14.71 -4.76
CA PRO A 231 -5.50 14.43 -3.96
C PRO A 231 -5.68 12.92 -3.85
N VAL A 232 -5.80 12.39 -2.63
CA VAL A 232 -5.82 10.94 -2.35
C VAL A 232 -6.90 10.21 -3.15
N GLN A 233 -8.06 10.84 -3.35
CA GLN A 233 -9.16 10.27 -4.14
C GLN A 233 -9.24 10.82 -5.57
N ALA A 234 -8.39 11.78 -5.96
CA ALA A 234 -8.38 12.25 -7.34
C ALA A 234 -8.07 11.09 -8.28
N GLU A 235 -8.75 11.12 -9.42
CA GLU A 235 -8.66 10.09 -10.45
C GLU A 235 -8.93 8.66 -9.97
N ARG A 236 -9.68 8.49 -8.86
CA ARG A 236 -10.01 7.20 -8.24
C ARG A 236 -8.86 6.53 -7.51
N GLY A 237 -8.00 7.31 -6.84
CA GLY A 237 -6.98 6.77 -5.95
C GLY A 237 -5.70 6.34 -6.67
N VAL A 238 -5.44 6.93 -7.83
CA VAL A 238 -4.22 6.70 -8.63
C VAL A 238 -2.98 6.90 -7.77
N ALA A 239 -2.94 8.00 -7.03
CA ALA A 239 -1.79 8.39 -6.21
C ALA A 239 -1.36 7.32 -5.20
N SER A 240 -2.30 6.84 -4.38
CA SER A 240 -2.06 5.82 -3.36
C SER A 240 -1.69 4.47 -3.98
N GLN A 241 -2.37 4.06 -5.05
CA GLN A 241 -2.10 2.80 -5.74
C GLN A 241 -0.73 2.79 -6.43
N VAL A 242 -0.34 3.89 -7.07
CA VAL A 242 1.01 4.03 -7.66
C VAL A 242 2.08 3.99 -6.56
N ALA A 243 1.88 4.70 -5.45
CA ALA A 243 2.84 4.72 -4.35
C ALA A 243 2.97 3.36 -3.62
N ALA A 244 1.86 2.66 -3.44
CA ALA A 244 1.80 1.29 -2.93
C ALA A 244 2.64 0.33 -3.79
N LYS A 245 2.37 0.27 -5.10
CA LYS A 245 3.09 -0.56 -6.08
C LYS A 245 4.58 -0.23 -6.15
N ALA A 246 4.93 1.03 -5.94
CA ALA A 246 6.32 1.48 -5.91
C ALA A 246 7.03 1.09 -4.59
N GLY A 247 6.29 0.79 -3.52
CA GLY A 247 6.83 0.52 -2.20
C GLY A 247 7.46 1.75 -1.54
N MET A 248 7.12 2.97 -2.00
CA MET A 248 7.69 4.22 -1.47
C MET A 248 6.88 4.76 -0.28
N GLU A 249 7.52 5.60 0.54
CA GLU A 249 6.85 6.36 1.60
C GLU A 249 5.86 7.34 0.98
N PHE A 250 4.63 7.32 1.50
CA PHE A 250 3.54 8.17 1.01
C PHE A 250 2.87 8.84 2.21
N PRO A 251 3.31 10.04 2.61
CA PRO A 251 2.56 10.85 3.55
C PRO A 251 1.35 11.44 2.82
N SER A 252 0.18 11.35 3.44
CA SER A 252 -0.90 12.28 3.11
C SER A 252 -0.42 13.73 3.36
N PRO A 253 -0.91 14.70 2.59
CA PRO A 253 -0.19 15.38 1.51
C PRO A 253 1.06 16.16 1.95
N LEU A 254 2.17 16.19 1.15
CA LEU A 254 3.20 17.25 1.18
C LEU A 254 4.20 17.24 -0.01
N VAL A 255 4.41 18.40 -0.65
CA VAL A 255 5.35 18.66 -1.78
C VAL A 255 6.45 19.61 -1.37
N VAL A 256 7.67 19.36 -1.87
CA VAL A 256 8.77 20.33 -1.87
C VAL A 256 9.60 20.17 -3.14
N ASN A 257 10.36 21.20 -3.54
CA ASN A 257 11.50 21.06 -4.42
C ASN A 257 12.65 22.04 -4.05
N GLN A 258 13.89 21.58 -4.24
CA GLN A 258 15.20 22.22 -4.03
C GLN A 258 15.63 22.52 -2.59
N VAL A 259 16.31 21.56 -1.94
CA VAL A 259 17.18 21.81 -0.77
C VAL A 259 18.53 22.40 -1.25
N PRO A 260 18.92 23.62 -0.84
CA PRO A 260 20.24 24.18 -1.17
C PRO A 260 21.39 23.37 -0.53
N GLU A 261 22.54 23.26 -1.23
CA GLU A 261 23.74 22.54 -0.75
C GLU A 261 24.29 23.05 0.60
N THR A 262 23.88 24.23 1.06
CA THR A 262 24.26 24.79 2.36
C THR A 262 23.63 24.06 3.55
N LEU A 263 22.76 23.07 3.30
CA LEU A 263 22.03 22.29 4.32
C LEU A 263 22.34 20.78 4.27
N ARG A 264 23.42 20.35 3.61
CA ARG A 264 23.96 18.96 3.74
C ARG A 264 24.83 18.79 4.96
#